data_AF-A0A9K3HG63-F1
#
_entry.id   AF-A0A9K3HG63-F1
#
_cell.length_a   1.000
_cell.length_b   1.000
_cell.length_c   1.000
_cell.angle_alpha   90.00
_cell.angle_beta   90.00
_cell.angle_gamma   90.00
#
_symmetry.space_group_name_H-M   'P 1'
#
loop_
_entity.id
_entity.type
_entity.pdbx_description
1 polymer ?
#
loop_
_entity_poly.entity_id
_entity_poly.type
_entity_poly.pdbx_seq_one_letter_code
_entity_poly.pdbx_strand_id
1 'polypeptide(L)'
;MAIPSIFLNFLFPPPPSLFVTTMSVIGISSLANAGFMEIKGKHMQYSKFLNEGVAKKENGAKLSSRNGMLLAYTPAFVVGLSSLLAFPDQDLRFLLLASSLTVHFLKRVLEVLFLHKYSGSMGTICYLMGRSYATREWYISKFGDKFPKDVKAFIPYVF
;
A
#
# COMPACT_ATOMS: atom_id res chain seq x y z
N MET A 1 -13.41 14.11 -31.81
CA MET A 1 -14.38 13.83 -30.72
C MET A 1 -13.77 12.73 -29.86
N ALA A 2 -13.33 13.04 -28.65
CA ALA A 2 -12.63 12.09 -27.79
C ALA A 2 -13.61 11.02 -27.29
N ILE A 3 -13.29 9.75 -27.48
CA ILE A 3 -14.08 8.65 -26.94
C ILE A 3 -13.98 8.73 -25.41
N PRO A 4 -15.10 8.73 -24.66
CA PRO A 4 -15.07 8.73 -23.20
C PRO A 4 -14.34 7.49 -22.69
N SER A 5 -13.47 7.64 -21.69
CA SER A 5 -12.62 6.59 -21.12
C SER A 5 -13.40 5.38 -20.55
N ILE A 6 -14.66 5.58 -20.17
CA ILE A 6 -15.59 4.51 -19.78
C ILE A 6 -15.84 3.53 -20.95
N PHE A 7 -15.90 4.05 -22.17
CA PHE A 7 -16.13 3.28 -23.39
C PHE A 7 -14.90 2.44 -23.79
N LEU A 8 -13.69 2.92 -23.48
CA LEU A 8 -12.43 2.20 -23.71
C LEU A 8 -12.23 1.04 -22.72
N ASN A 9 -12.63 1.19 -21.46
CA ASN A 9 -12.59 0.10 -20.47
C ASN A 9 -13.63 -1.00 -20.75
N PHE A 10 -14.71 -0.67 -21.47
CA PHE A 10 -15.66 -1.65 -21.99
C PHE A 10 -15.15 -2.35 -23.25
N LEU A 11 -14.52 -1.60 -24.17
CA LEU A 11 -14.04 -2.12 -25.46
C LEU A 11 -12.71 -2.88 -25.38
N PHE A 12 -11.83 -2.55 -24.44
CA PHE A 12 -10.54 -3.21 -24.20
C PHE A 12 -10.46 -3.70 -22.76
N PRO A 13 -11.16 -4.80 -22.42
CA PRO A 13 -11.04 -5.39 -21.09
C PRO A 13 -9.59 -5.83 -20.87
N PRO A 14 -9.00 -5.58 -19.69
CA PRO A 14 -7.70 -6.13 -19.35
C PRO A 14 -7.75 -7.67 -19.46
N PRO A 15 -6.64 -8.32 -19.84
CA PRO A 15 -6.62 -9.78 -19.98
C PRO A 15 -7.17 -10.42 -18.70
N PRO A 16 -8.18 -11.31 -18.79
CA PRO A 16 -8.84 -11.88 -17.64
C PRO A 16 -7.84 -12.74 -16.88
N SER A 17 -7.28 -12.16 -15.82
CA SER A 17 -6.44 -12.87 -14.88
C SER A 17 -7.22 -13.03 -13.60
N LEU A 18 -7.26 -14.27 -13.09
CA LEU A 18 -7.82 -14.58 -11.77
C LEU A 18 -7.26 -13.66 -10.70
N PHE A 19 -6.00 -13.23 -10.87
CA PHE A 19 -5.34 -12.24 -10.05
C PHE A 19 -6.05 -10.88 -10.02
N VAL A 20 -6.33 -10.27 -11.19
CA VAL A 20 -6.99 -8.95 -11.26
C VAL A 20 -8.39 -9.01 -10.67
N THR A 21 -9.17 -10.06 -11.00
CA THR A 21 -10.52 -10.22 -10.44
C THR A 21 -10.49 -10.38 -8.91
N THR A 22 -9.56 -11.18 -8.39
CA THR A 22 -9.41 -11.38 -6.94
C THR A 22 -8.99 -10.09 -6.24
N MET A 23 -8.04 -9.33 -6.80
CA MET A 23 -7.61 -8.05 -6.24
C MET A 23 -8.72 -7.00 -6.25
N SER A 24 -9.55 -6.95 -7.30
CA SER A 24 -10.71 -6.05 -7.34
C SER A 24 -11.74 -6.37 -6.24
N VAL A 25 -12.05 -7.65 -6.02
CA VAL A 25 -12.99 -8.07 -4.96
C VAL A 25 -12.45 -7.71 -3.57
N ILE A 26 -11.16 -7.94 -3.33
CA ILE A 26 -10.50 -7.56 -2.07
C ILE A 26 -10.55 -6.04 -1.88
N GLY A 27 -10.26 -5.26 -2.93
CA GLY A 27 -10.29 -3.80 -2.89
C GLY A 27 -11.66 -3.25 -2.53
N ILE A 28 -12.71 -3.75 -3.17
CA ILE A 28 -14.10 -3.33 -2.89
C ILE A 28 -14.50 -3.70 -1.45
N SER A 29 -14.17 -4.92 -1.01
CA SER A 29 -14.48 -5.38 0.35
C SER A 29 -13.76 -4.56 1.42
N SER A 30 -12.50 -4.21 1.18
CA SER A 30 -11.68 -3.36 2.05
C SER A 30 -12.26 -1.94 2.16
N LEU A 31 -12.66 -1.36 1.03
CA LEU A 31 -13.25 -0.01 0.98
C LEU A 31 -14.60 0.04 1.69
N ALA A 32 -15.46 -0.97 1.48
CA ALA A 32 -16.73 -1.10 2.18
C ALA A 32 -16.55 -1.21 3.69
N ASN A 33 -15.56 -2.00 4.14
CA ASN A 33 -15.22 -2.12 5.55
C ASN A 33 -14.70 -0.79 6.14
N ALA A 34 -13.85 -0.06 5.40
CA ALA A 34 -13.36 1.25 5.82
C ALA A 34 -14.51 2.26 5.99
N GLY A 35 -15.42 2.34 5.02
CA GLY A 35 -16.61 3.19 5.10
C GLY A 35 -17.53 2.80 6.27
N PHE A 36 -17.70 1.50 6.52
CA PHE A 36 -18.49 1.02 7.67
C PHE A 36 -17.84 1.38 9.02
N MET A 37 -16.52 1.35 9.13
CA MET A 37 -15.81 1.80 10.34
C MET A 37 -15.96 3.30 10.58
N GLU A 38 -16.01 4.10 9.51
CA GLU A 38 -16.23 5.54 9.57
C GLU A 38 -17.65 5.87 10.08
N ILE A 39 -18.68 5.16 9.58
CA ILE A 39 -20.07 5.29 10.08
C ILE A 39 -20.17 4.91 11.57
N LYS A 40 -19.39 3.93 12.02
CA LYS A 40 -19.31 3.52 13.43
C LYS A 40 -18.51 4.49 14.32
N GLY A 41 -17.97 5.57 13.77
CA GLY A 41 -17.17 6.55 14.50
C GLY A 41 -15.73 6.10 14.80
N LYS A 42 -15.27 4.96 14.24
CA LYS A 42 -13.87 4.53 14.31
C LYS A 42 -13.10 5.10 13.11
N HIS A 43 -12.76 6.37 13.21
CA HIS A 43 -12.06 7.12 12.16
C HIS A 43 -10.61 6.68 12.01
N MET A 44 -10.06 6.74 10.79
CA MET A 44 -8.63 6.56 10.57
C MET A 44 -7.85 7.67 11.29
N GLN A 45 -6.98 7.27 12.23
CA GLN A 45 -6.26 8.18 13.10
C GLN A 45 -5.02 8.76 12.39
N TYR A 46 -5.22 9.59 11.37
CA TYR A 46 -4.14 10.14 10.54
C TYR A 46 -3.88 11.65 10.76
N SER A 47 -4.58 12.33 11.67
CA SER A 47 -4.49 13.78 11.82
C SER A 47 -3.51 14.25 12.91
N LYS A 48 -2.91 15.42 12.67
CA LYS A 48 -2.05 16.17 13.61
C LYS A 48 -2.78 16.61 14.89
N PHE A 49 -4.12 16.64 14.87
CA PHE A 49 -4.97 17.11 15.97
C PHE A 49 -5.69 15.97 16.69
N LEU A 50 -5.16 14.75 16.59
CA LEU A 50 -5.68 13.63 17.33
C LEU A 50 -5.52 13.90 18.84
N ASN A 51 -6.64 14.00 19.54
CA ASN A 51 -6.64 14.16 20.98
C ASN A 51 -6.24 12.82 21.62
N GLU A 52 -4.99 12.71 22.07
CA GLU A 52 -4.42 11.49 22.68
C GLU A 52 -5.19 10.99 23.90
N GLY A 53 -6.12 11.80 24.45
CA GLY A 53 -7.00 11.42 25.57
C GLY A 53 -8.15 10.48 25.22
N VAL A 54 -8.55 10.34 23.94
CA VAL A 54 -9.69 9.48 23.52
C VAL A 54 -9.22 8.18 22.85
N ALA A 55 -8.03 8.18 22.26
CA ALA A 55 -7.44 6.98 21.68
C ALA A 55 -6.88 6.11 22.80
N LYS A 56 -7.68 5.13 23.25
CA LYS A 56 -7.24 4.00 24.08
C LYS A 56 -5.82 3.62 23.66
N LYS A 57 -4.90 3.67 24.62
CA LYS A 57 -3.48 3.33 24.50
C LYS A 57 -3.34 1.88 24.05
N GLU A 58 -3.56 1.61 22.77
CA GLU A 58 -3.18 0.35 22.15
C GLU A 58 -1.66 0.36 22.09
N ASN A 59 -1.04 -0.59 22.79
CA ASN A 59 0.39 -0.87 22.81
C ASN A 59 0.87 -1.43 21.45
N GLY A 60 0.48 -0.79 20.35
CA GLY A 60 1.00 -1.08 19.02
C GLY A 60 2.35 -0.39 18.85
N ALA A 61 3.31 -1.08 18.23
CA ALA A 61 4.62 -0.53 17.90
C ALA A 61 4.45 0.82 17.19
N LYS A 62 4.74 1.92 17.90
CA LYS A 62 4.65 3.28 17.37
C LYS A 62 5.81 3.49 16.40
N LEU A 63 5.59 3.16 15.13
CA LEU A 63 6.55 3.47 14.08
C LEU A 63 6.55 4.99 13.83
N SER A 64 7.73 5.60 13.85
CA SER A 64 7.89 7.04 13.58
C SER A 64 7.30 7.38 12.21
N SER A 65 6.54 8.48 12.14
CA SER A 65 5.92 9.01 10.91
C SER A 65 6.87 8.97 9.72
N ARG A 66 8.11 9.43 9.95
CA ARG A 66 9.15 9.53 8.93
C ARG A 66 9.49 8.16 8.38
N ASN A 67 9.71 7.18 9.26
CA ASN A 67 10.07 5.82 8.85
C ASN A 67 8.91 5.13 8.14
N GLY A 68 7.68 5.39 8.56
CA GLY A 68 6.49 4.82 7.93
C GLY A 68 6.30 5.34 6.51
N MET A 69 6.45 6.65 6.33
CA MET A 69 6.37 7.26 5.01
C MET A 69 7.51 6.77 4.10
N LEU A 70 8.74 6.67 4.61
CA LEU A 70 9.85 6.09 3.84
C LEU A 70 9.57 4.65 3.41
N LEU A 71 9.00 3.82 4.29
CA LEU A 71 8.63 2.44 3.95
C LEU A 71 7.57 2.37 2.83
N ALA A 72 6.63 3.32 2.78
CA ALA A 72 5.60 3.34 1.74
C ALA A 72 6.10 3.88 0.39
N TYR A 73 6.93 4.92 0.38
CA TYR A 73 7.35 5.59 -0.85
C TYR A 73 8.59 4.97 -1.50
N THR A 74 9.51 4.41 -0.72
CA THR A 74 10.77 3.85 -1.25
C THR A 74 10.55 2.70 -2.25
N PRO A 75 9.65 1.72 -1.99
CA PRO A 75 9.39 0.65 -2.96
C PRO A 75 8.87 1.17 -4.30
N ALA A 76 8.01 2.19 -4.29
CA ALA A 76 7.47 2.79 -5.51
C ALA A 76 8.56 3.53 -6.31
N PHE A 77 9.47 4.22 -5.63
CA PHE A 77 10.64 4.83 -6.27
C PHE A 77 11.56 3.79 -6.90
N VAL A 78 11.89 2.72 -6.16
CA VAL A 78 12.77 1.64 -6.65
C VAL A 78 12.16 0.97 -7.88
N VAL A 79 10.87 0.64 -7.85
CA VAL A 79 10.20 0.03 -9.01
C VAL A 79 10.22 0.94 -10.23
N GLY A 80 9.95 2.24 -10.06
CA GLY A 80 10.05 3.20 -11.15
C GLY A 80 11.47 3.32 -11.71
N LEU A 81 12.49 3.30 -10.86
CA LEU A 81 13.88 3.38 -11.30
C LEU A 81 14.31 2.08 -12.00
N SER A 82 13.91 0.93 -11.46
CA SER A 82 14.12 -0.38 -12.06
C SER A 82 13.45 -0.49 -13.43
N SER A 83 12.27 0.09 -13.64
CA SER A 83 11.61 0.05 -14.95
C SER A 83 12.37 0.84 -16.01
N LEU A 84 13.01 1.96 -15.65
CA LEU A 84 13.87 2.74 -16.54
C LEU A 84 15.19 2.01 -16.88
N LEU A 85 15.76 1.29 -15.91
CA LEU A 85 17.05 0.59 -16.10
C LEU A 85 16.89 -0.76 -16.80
N ALA A 86 15.83 -1.51 -16.50
CA ALA A 86 15.62 -2.85 -17.03
C ALA A 86 15.13 -2.83 -18.49
N PHE A 87 14.44 -1.76 -18.92
CA PHE A 87 13.84 -1.66 -20.25
C PHE A 87 14.15 -0.30 -20.91
N PRO A 88 15.39 -0.09 -21.37
CA PRO A 88 15.80 1.17 -21.97
C PRO A 88 15.18 1.46 -23.35
N ASP A 89 14.83 0.43 -24.13
CA ASP A 89 14.31 0.55 -25.51
C ASP A 89 12.77 0.46 -25.59
N GLN A 90 12.06 1.25 -24.80
CA GLN A 90 10.59 1.31 -24.80
C GLN A 90 10.08 2.59 -25.50
N ASP A 91 8.78 2.61 -25.83
CA ASP A 91 8.13 3.77 -26.44
C ASP A 91 8.37 5.07 -25.66
N LEU A 92 8.45 6.20 -26.37
CA LEU A 92 8.57 7.54 -25.76
C LEU A 92 7.51 7.81 -24.69
N ARG A 93 6.30 7.25 -24.85
CA ARG A 93 5.21 7.35 -23.88
C ARG A 93 5.55 6.66 -22.56
N PHE A 94 6.14 5.46 -22.64
CA PHE A 94 6.58 4.71 -21.48
C PHE A 94 7.73 5.43 -20.77
N LEU A 95 8.70 5.93 -21.53
CA LEU A 95 9.81 6.71 -21.00
C LEU A 95 9.34 7.96 -20.24
N LEU A 96 8.41 8.73 -20.81
CA LEU A 96 7.83 9.92 -20.17
C LEU A 96 7.05 9.58 -18.90
N LEU A 97 6.29 8.50 -18.92
CA LEU A 97 5.53 8.05 -17.76
C LEU A 97 6.43 7.54 -16.63
N ALA A 98 7.41 6.69 -16.96
CA ALA A 98 8.36 6.15 -16.00
C ALA A 98 9.26 7.25 -15.41
N SER A 99 9.72 8.20 -16.23
CA SER A 99 10.47 9.38 -15.75
C SER A 99 9.63 10.30 -14.86
N SER A 100 8.37 10.57 -15.22
CA SER A 100 7.47 11.37 -14.38
C SER A 100 7.22 10.71 -13.01
N LEU A 101 6.94 9.40 -13.00
CA LEU A 101 6.72 8.63 -11.77
C LEU A 101 7.97 8.59 -10.88
N THR A 102 9.14 8.33 -11.47
CA THR A 102 10.40 8.29 -10.72
C THR A 102 10.74 9.63 -10.11
N VAL A 103 10.63 10.72 -10.87
CA VAL A 103 10.84 12.07 -10.35
C VAL A 103 9.84 12.41 -9.25
N HIS A 104 8.57 12.03 -9.41
CA HIS A 104 7.54 12.23 -8.39
C HIS A 104 7.90 11.54 -7.06
N PHE A 105 8.18 10.24 -7.11
CA PHE A 105 8.51 9.48 -5.91
C PHE A 105 9.87 9.86 -5.32
N LEU A 106 10.85 10.24 -6.15
CA LEU A 106 12.11 10.80 -5.69
C LEU A 106 11.90 12.08 -4.88
N LYS A 107 11.11 13.02 -5.41
CA LYS A 107 10.76 14.27 -4.70
C LYS A 107 10.09 13.96 -3.36
N ARG A 108 9.21 12.96 -3.30
CA ARG A 108 8.57 12.51 -2.05
C ARG A 108 9.57 11.91 -1.05
N VAL A 109 10.50 11.07 -1.49
CA VAL A 109 11.53 10.50 -0.61
C VAL A 109 12.44 11.58 -0.04
N LEU A 110 12.86 12.55 -0.87
CA LEU A 110 13.66 13.70 -0.43
C LEU A 110 12.90 14.60 0.56
N GLU A 111 11.62 14.87 0.29
CA GLU A 111 10.76 15.62 1.21
C GLU A 111 10.66 14.93 2.57
N VAL A 112 10.56 13.60 2.60
CA VAL A 112 10.51 12.80 3.84
C VAL A 112 11.85 12.82 4.60
N LEU A 113 12.98 12.75 3.89
CA LEU A 113 14.31 12.76 4.52
C LEU A 113 14.68 14.13 5.08
N PHE A 114 14.45 15.20 4.31
CA PHE A 114 14.99 16.53 4.59
C PHE A 114 13.98 17.51 5.18
N LEU A 115 12.72 17.49 4.73
CA LEU A 115 11.72 18.51 5.08
C LEU A 115 10.69 18.02 6.10
N HIS A 116 10.57 16.71 6.30
CA HIS A 116 9.51 16.15 7.11
C HIS A 116 9.73 16.36 8.61
N LYS A 117 9.00 17.34 9.13
CA LYS A 117 8.87 17.66 10.56
C LYS A 117 7.46 17.34 11.04
N TYR A 118 7.07 16.07 10.97
CA TYR A 118 5.74 15.60 11.38
C TYR A 118 5.82 14.82 12.69
N SER A 119 4.91 15.13 13.63
CA SER A 119 4.95 14.66 15.03
C SER A 119 4.03 13.47 15.32
N GLY A 120 3.47 12.79 14.30
CA GLY A 120 2.47 11.72 14.47
C GLY A 120 3.03 10.32 14.23
N SER A 121 2.53 9.29 14.91
CA SER A 121 2.95 7.89 14.67
C SER A 121 2.12 7.23 13.55
N MET A 122 2.75 6.44 12.69
CA MET A 122 2.08 5.71 11.59
C MET A 122 1.59 4.32 12.07
N GLY A 123 0.86 4.31 13.20
CA GLY A 123 0.52 3.08 13.94
C GLY A 123 -0.32 2.07 13.15
N THR A 124 -1.18 2.53 12.24
CA THR A 124 -2.13 1.65 11.53
C THR A 124 -1.44 0.67 10.57
N ILE A 125 -0.43 1.11 9.82
CA ILE A 125 0.31 0.22 8.89
C ILE A 125 1.16 -0.79 9.68
N CYS A 126 1.78 -0.36 10.78
CA CYS A 126 2.52 -1.25 11.66
C CYS A 126 1.58 -2.26 12.36
N TYR A 127 0.38 -1.83 12.75
CA TYR A 127 -0.66 -2.71 13.31
C TYR A 127 -1.16 -3.74 12.30
N LEU A 128 -1.45 -3.32 11.06
CA LEU A 128 -1.89 -4.23 10.01
C LEU A 128 -0.79 -5.22 9.64
N MET A 129 0.47 -4.78 9.56
CA MET A 129 1.62 -5.65 9.32
C MET A 129 1.82 -6.65 10.47
N GLY A 130 1.73 -6.21 11.73
CA GLY A 130 1.79 -7.08 12.91
C GLY A 130 0.63 -8.07 12.99
N ARG A 131 -0.59 -7.64 12.65
CA ARG A 131 -1.77 -8.52 12.56
C ARG A 131 -1.62 -9.55 11.45
N SER A 132 -1.08 -9.17 10.30
CA SER A 132 -0.80 -10.09 9.19
C SER A 132 0.17 -11.19 9.63
N TYR A 133 1.24 -10.81 10.34
CA TYR A 133 2.23 -11.75 10.86
C TYR A 133 1.64 -12.71 11.91
N ALA A 134 0.94 -12.18 12.91
CA ALA A 134 0.30 -12.99 13.94
C ALA A 134 -0.78 -13.94 13.37
N THR A 135 -1.50 -13.50 12.34
CA THR A 135 -2.51 -14.32 11.66
C THR A 135 -1.85 -15.47 10.88
N ARG A 136 -0.71 -15.23 10.23
CA ARG A 136 0.06 -16.27 9.55
C ARG A 136 0.59 -17.32 10.53
N GLU A 137 1.17 -16.89 11.65
CA GLU A 137 1.64 -17.80 12.69
C GLU A 137 0.49 -18.64 13.28
N TRP A 138 -0.69 -18.04 13.44
CA TRP A 138 -1.89 -18.76 13.85
C TRP A 138 -2.31 -19.82 12.81
N TYR A 139 -2.29 -19.51 11.52
CA TYR A 139 -2.57 -20.47 10.45
C TYR A 139 -1.56 -21.63 10.45
N ILE A 140 -0.27 -21.35 10.61
CA ILE A 140 0.78 -22.38 10.71
C ILE A 140 0.55 -23.25 11.95
N SER A 141 0.21 -22.65 13.10
CA SER A 141 -0.09 -23.38 14.33
C SER A 141 -1.32 -24.28 14.21
N LYS A 142 -2.37 -23.82 13.53
CA LYS A 142 -3.63 -24.56 13.40
C LYS A 142 -3.60 -25.65 12.33
N PHE A 143 -2.94 -25.39 11.21
CA PHE A 143 -3.01 -26.24 10.02
C PHE A 143 -1.69 -26.97 9.72
N GLY A 144 -0.61 -26.65 10.43
CA GLY A 144 0.67 -27.36 10.35
C GLY A 144 1.19 -27.46 8.91
N ASP A 145 1.55 -28.66 8.49
CA ASP A 145 2.08 -28.94 7.15
C ASP A 145 1.05 -28.83 6.01
N LYS A 146 -0.25 -28.67 6.32
CA LYS A 146 -1.28 -28.40 5.31
C LYS A 146 -1.30 -26.93 4.85
N PHE A 147 -0.66 -26.04 5.61
CA PHE A 147 -0.57 -24.62 5.25
C PHE A 147 0.65 -24.38 4.34
N PRO A 148 0.49 -23.70 3.18
CA PRO A 148 1.60 -23.48 2.26
C PRO A 148 2.68 -22.58 2.89
N LYS A 149 3.91 -23.09 3.01
CA LYS A 149 5.04 -22.40 3.66
C LYS A 149 5.59 -21.24 2.82
N ASP A 150 5.30 -21.23 1.52
CA ASP A 150 5.62 -20.21 0.52
C ASP A 150 4.80 -18.93 0.69
N VAL A 151 3.62 -19.01 1.33
CA VAL A 151 2.77 -17.85 1.56
C VAL A 151 3.37 -16.96 2.63
N LYS A 152 3.69 -15.74 2.22
CA LYS A 152 4.30 -14.66 3.00
C LYS A 152 3.23 -13.82 3.70
N ALA A 153 3.59 -13.15 4.80
CA ALA A 153 2.64 -12.55 5.74
C ALA A 153 1.92 -11.32 5.19
N PHE A 154 2.52 -10.54 4.29
CA PHE A 154 2.01 -9.24 3.88
C PHE A 154 2.41 -8.83 2.44
N ILE A 155 3.68 -8.97 2.05
CA ILE A 155 4.17 -8.68 0.69
C ILE A 155 4.50 -10.01 0.00
N PRO A 156 3.78 -10.39 -1.06
CA PRO A 156 4.09 -11.59 -1.84
C PRO A 156 5.56 -11.60 -2.27
N TYR A 157 6.25 -12.73 -2.09
CA TYR A 157 7.67 -12.94 -2.41
C TYR A 157 8.69 -12.16 -1.57
N VAL A 158 8.27 -11.32 -0.62
CA VAL A 158 9.18 -10.53 0.23
C VAL A 158 8.96 -10.77 1.73
N PHE A 159 7.74 -10.54 2.23
CA PHE A 159 7.45 -10.53 3.68
C PHE A 159 6.13 -11.20 4.01
#